data_AF-A0A349A635-F1
#
_entry.id   AF-A0A349A635-F1
#
_cell.length_a   1.000
_cell.length_b   1.000
_cell.length_c   1.000
_cell.angle_alpha   90.00
_cell.angle_beta   90.00
_cell.angle_gamma   90.00
#
_symmetry.space_group_name_H-M   'P 1'
#
loop_
_entity.id
_entity.type
_entity.pdbx_description
1 polymer ?
#
loop_
_entity_poly.entity_id
_entity_poly.type
_entity_poly.pdbx_seq_one_letter_code
_entity_poly.pdbx_strand_id
1 'polypeptide(L)'
;MAAVEVRTDDHGVPHIFAQNEADLFFAQGFITARERMFQMDLTRLAGRGELSTLLGDKTLKKDRFFKTLGFYRASEAEYANLSPEARTCVDAYTRGVNAYIRSVKFLPLEYVILRARPQPWRPADCLVAGLLMSYRLNSPRGVKPLLYQIHNAAGPELFNDLLPWIPESAPFISSAGNRRPASPARAELPERAAPAPVAGIDDDGPIPLRMRASNWMIFSGARTTTGKAVFAGSPDLEAVILSLFYLIHLKGGRYDAIGGSIAGI
;
A
#
# COMPACT_ATOMS: atom_id res chain seq x y z
N MET A 1 -13.93 -9.90 -25.04
CA MET A 1 -14.47 -9.33 -23.79
C MET A 1 -15.97 -9.53 -23.82
N ALA A 2 -16.53 -10.07 -22.75
CA ALA A 2 -17.97 -10.05 -22.55
C ALA A 2 -18.43 -8.63 -22.17
N ALA A 3 -19.75 -8.39 -22.22
CA ALA A 3 -20.31 -7.14 -21.72
C ALA A 3 -20.06 -7.01 -20.20
N VAL A 4 -19.61 -5.82 -19.78
CA VAL A 4 -19.44 -5.45 -18.38
C VAL A 4 -20.38 -4.28 -18.09
N GLU A 5 -21.12 -4.38 -17.00
CA GLU A 5 -22.00 -3.32 -16.51
C GLU A 5 -21.31 -2.58 -15.35
N VAL A 6 -21.32 -1.25 -15.40
CA VAL A 6 -20.83 -0.40 -14.31
C VAL A 6 -21.95 0.53 -13.88
N ARG A 7 -22.38 0.41 -12.63
CA ARG A 7 -23.36 1.30 -11.99
C ARG A 7 -22.66 2.14 -10.94
N THR A 8 -22.92 3.43 -10.87
CA THR A 8 -22.42 4.29 -9.80
C THR A 8 -23.59 4.61 -8.88
N ASP A 9 -23.42 4.41 -7.57
CA ASP A 9 -24.46 4.74 -6.60
C ASP A 9 -24.48 6.24 -6.24
N ASP A 10 -25.42 6.62 -5.37
CA ASP A 10 -25.61 8.01 -4.94
C ASP A 10 -24.43 8.57 -4.11
N HIS A 11 -23.50 7.70 -3.69
CA HIS A 11 -22.27 8.07 -2.98
C HIS A 11 -21.04 8.12 -3.90
N GLY A 12 -21.22 7.88 -5.21
CA GLY A 12 -20.13 7.85 -6.17
C GLY A 12 -19.32 6.56 -6.17
N VAL A 13 -19.83 5.48 -5.55
CA VAL A 13 -19.16 4.18 -5.51
C VAL A 13 -19.50 3.39 -6.78
N PRO A 14 -18.50 2.95 -7.57
CA PRO A 14 -18.75 2.08 -8.72
C PRO A 14 -18.99 0.64 -8.29
N HIS A 15 -20.05 0.06 -8.83
CA HIS A 15 -20.40 -1.35 -8.79
C HIS A 15 -20.18 -1.95 -10.17
N ILE A 16 -19.20 -2.85 -10.29
CA ILE A 16 -18.80 -3.50 -11.54
C ILE A 16 -19.33 -4.92 -11.56
N PHE A 17 -20.12 -5.23 -12.58
CA PHE A 17 -20.71 -6.55 -12.81
C PHE A 17 -20.16 -7.15 -14.10
N ALA A 18 -19.52 -8.31 -14.00
CA ALA A 18 -18.93 -9.03 -15.13
C ALA A 18 -19.19 -10.54 -15.02
N GLN A 19 -19.10 -11.26 -16.14
CA GLN A 19 -19.30 -12.71 -16.16
C GLN A 19 -18.08 -13.50 -15.66
N ASN A 20 -16.87 -12.96 -15.84
CA ASN A 20 -15.62 -13.63 -15.50
C ASN A 20 -14.60 -12.65 -14.87
N GLU A 21 -13.58 -13.21 -14.22
CA GLU A 21 -12.56 -12.44 -13.47
C GLU A 21 -11.72 -11.55 -14.39
N ALA A 22 -11.37 -12.02 -15.60
CA ALA A 22 -10.55 -11.24 -16.51
C ALA A 22 -11.25 -9.95 -16.98
N ASP A 23 -12.53 -10.01 -17.31
CA ASP A 23 -13.32 -8.84 -17.68
C ASP A 23 -13.59 -7.95 -16.45
N LEU A 24 -13.80 -8.55 -15.26
CA LEU A 24 -14.00 -7.84 -13.99
C LEU A 24 -12.79 -6.97 -13.63
N PHE A 25 -11.59 -7.57 -13.56
CA PHE A 25 -10.36 -6.86 -13.19
C PHE A 25 -9.93 -5.87 -14.28
N PHE A 26 -10.19 -6.16 -15.56
CA PHE A 26 -9.99 -5.17 -16.61
C PHE A 26 -10.87 -3.93 -16.40
N ALA A 27 -12.16 -4.12 -16.14
CA ALA A 27 -13.06 -3.00 -15.89
C ALA A 27 -12.70 -2.25 -14.60
N GLN A 28 -12.29 -2.96 -13.55
CA GLN A 28 -11.76 -2.35 -12.32
C GLN A 28 -10.59 -1.42 -12.64
N GLY A 29 -9.57 -1.91 -13.35
CA GLY A 29 -8.41 -1.09 -13.74
C GLY A 29 -8.79 0.12 -14.59
N PHE A 30 -9.73 -0.04 -15.54
CA PHE A 30 -10.21 1.06 -16.37
C PHE A 30 -10.94 2.13 -15.54
N ILE A 31 -11.86 1.73 -14.67
CA ILE A 31 -12.68 2.63 -13.85
C ILE A 31 -11.82 3.32 -12.77
N THR A 32 -10.95 2.59 -12.09
CA THR A 32 -10.02 3.19 -11.12
C THR A 32 -9.09 4.20 -11.81
N ALA A 33 -8.57 3.90 -13.01
CA ALA A 33 -7.76 4.85 -13.75
C ALA A 33 -8.57 6.08 -14.18
N ARG A 34 -9.81 5.91 -14.65
CA ARG A 34 -10.71 7.03 -14.98
C ARG A 34 -10.83 8.03 -13.84
N GLU A 35 -10.94 7.54 -12.62
CA GLU A 35 -11.23 8.38 -11.45
C GLU A 35 -9.99 8.82 -10.68
N ARG A 36 -8.91 8.03 -10.71
CA ARG A 36 -7.74 8.19 -9.84
C ARG A 36 -6.40 8.19 -10.59
N MET A 37 -6.36 8.37 -11.91
CA MET A 37 -5.12 8.26 -12.71
C MET A 37 -3.94 9.07 -12.15
N PHE A 38 -4.16 10.32 -11.74
CA PHE A 38 -3.08 11.15 -11.23
C PHE A 38 -2.55 10.65 -9.87
N GLN A 39 -3.45 10.23 -8.97
CA GLN A 39 -3.09 9.62 -7.68
C GLN A 39 -2.32 8.30 -7.88
N MET A 40 -2.77 7.47 -8.82
CA MET A 40 -2.10 6.22 -9.21
C MET A 40 -0.70 6.50 -9.76
N ASP A 41 -0.56 7.48 -10.65
CA ASP A 41 0.73 7.82 -11.27
C ASP A 41 1.74 8.32 -10.23
N LEU A 42 1.33 9.22 -9.33
CA LEU A 42 2.17 9.65 -8.21
C LEU A 42 2.65 8.48 -7.35
N THR A 43 1.76 7.52 -7.07
CA THR A 43 2.10 6.36 -6.24
C THR A 43 3.13 5.46 -6.92
N ARG A 44 2.94 5.12 -8.21
CA ARG A 44 3.95 4.32 -8.92
C ARG A 44 5.27 5.07 -9.12
N LEU A 45 5.24 6.37 -9.38
CA LEU A 45 6.44 7.19 -9.55
C LEU A 45 7.22 7.29 -8.24
N ALA A 46 6.54 7.44 -7.10
CA ALA A 46 7.17 7.35 -5.79
C ALA A 46 7.85 5.98 -5.59
N GLY A 47 7.17 4.89 -5.98
CA GLY A 47 7.69 3.53 -5.86
C GLY A 47 8.90 3.26 -6.74
N ARG A 48 8.92 3.81 -7.95
CA ARG A 48 10.03 3.79 -8.90
C ARG A 48 11.17 4.75 -8.54
N GLY A 49 10.91 5.70 -7.64
CA GLY A 49 11.77 6.84 -7.34
C GLY A 49 11.97 7.73 -8.57
N GLU A 50 10.88 8.11 -9.22
CA GLU A 50 10.84 8.89 -10.47
C GLU A 50 9.88 10.09 -10.39
N LEU A 51 9.53 10.56 -9.19
CA LEU A 51 8.65 11.72 -9.00
C LEU A 51 9.18 12.98 -9.70
N SER A 52 10.51 13.11 -9.83
CA SER A 52 11.14 14.28 -10.46
C SER A 52 10.87 14.37 -11.95
N THR A 53 10.44 13.27 -12.59
CA THR A 53 9.95 13.31 -13.98
C THR A 53 8.69 14.16 -14.14
N LEU A 54 7.94 14.35 -13.04
CA LEU A 54 6.69 15.11 -13.01
C LEU A 54 6.80 16.40 -12.18
N LEU A 55 7.58 16.38 -11.10
CA LEU A 55 7.65 17.45 -10.10
C LEU A 55 9.01 18.18 -10.06
N GLY A 56 9.94 17.80 -10.94
CA GLY A 56 11.26 18.41 -11.07
C GLY A 56 12.17 18.21 -9.87
N ASP A 57 13.18 19.08 -9.76
CA ASP A 57 14.32 18.88 -8.84
C ASP A 57 13.95 18.80 -7.36
N LYS A 58 12.80 19.35 -6.98
CA LYS A 58 12.29 19.33 -5.60
C LYS A 58 12.09 17.91 -5.06
N THR A 59 11.93 16.91 -5.93
CA THR A 59 11.74 15.51 -5.52
C THR A 59 12.96 14.61 -5.71
N LEU A 60 14.10 15.12 -6.22
CA LEU A 60 15.28 14.29 -6.53
C LEU A 60 15.84 13.55 -5.30
N LYS A 61 15.78 14.19 -4.13
CA LYS A 61 16.22 13.54 -2.87
C LYS A 61 15.33 12.35 -2.51
N LYS A 62 14.02 12.45 -2.75
CA LYS A 62 13.06 11.35 -2.51
C LYS A 62 13.26 10.24 -3.54
N ASP A 63 13.47 10.59 -4.80
CA ASP A 63 13.72 9.65 -5.87
C ASP A 63 14.96 8.79 -5.60
N ARG A 64 16.09 9.43 -5.27
CA ARG A 64 17.31 8.73 -4.86
C ARG A 64 17.03 7.77 -3.70
N PHE A 65 16.35 8.25 -2.66
CA PHE A 65 16.02 7.44 -1.49
C PHE A 65 15.18 6.20 -1.84
N PHE A 66 14.08 6.36 -2.59
CA PHE A 66 13.23 5.23 -2.96
C PHE A 66 13.89 4.27 -3.96
N LYS A 67 14.72 4.77 -4.88
CA LYS A 67 15.57 3.92 -5.74
C LYS A 67 16.58 3.12 -4.91
N THR A 68 17.19 3.70 -3.87
CA THR A 68 18.09 2.99 -2.95
C THR A 68 17.37 1.89 -2.18
N LEU A 69 16.16 2.15 -1.66
CA LEU A 69 15.35 1.12 -0.99
C LEU A 69 14.91 0.01 -1.96
N GLY A 70 14.74 0.33 -3.24
CA GLY A 70 14.53 -0.66 -4.28
C GLY A 70 13.12 -1.27 -4.31
N PHE A 71 12.09 -0.54 -3.86
CA PHE A 71 10.70 -1.03 -3.84
C PHE A 71 10.24 -1.54 -5.19
N TYR A 72 10.48 -0.78 -6.27
CA TYR A 72 10.05 -1.19 -7.59
C TYR A 72 10.78 -2.45 -8.09
N ARG A 73 12.07 -2.57 -7.77
CA ARG A 73 12.86 -3.76 -8.10
C ARG A 73 12.34 -5.00 -7.37
N ALA A 74 11.87 -4.82 -6.12
CA ALA A 74 11.14 -5.87 -5.39
C ALA A 74 9.78 -6.17 -6.03
N SER A 75 9.01 -5.16 -6.46
CA SER A 75 7.74 -5.37 -7.16
C SER A 75 7.89 -6.13 -8.48
N GLU A 76 8.94 -5.88 -9.24
CA GLU A 76 9.24 -6.65 -10.47
C GLU A 76 9.57 -8.11 -10.15
N ALA A 77 10.34 -8.38 -9.09
CA ALA A 77 10.63 -9.73 -8.63
C ALA A 77 9.38 -10.45 -8.09
N GLU A 78 8.56 -9.77 -7.28
CA GLU A 78 7.32 -10.33 -6.74
C GLU A 78 6.31 -10.64 -7.85
N TYR A 79 6.23 -9.80 -8.89
CA TYR A 79 5.39 -10.10 -10.04
C TYR A 79 5.78 -11.43 -10.69
N ALA A 80 7.06 -11.80 -10.72
CA ALA A 80 7.51 -13.10 -11.23
C ALA A 80 7.03 -14.28 -10.37
N ASN A 81 6.84 -14.06 -9.06
CA ASN A 81 6.46 -15.09 -8.07
C ASN A 81 4.95 -15.18 -7.80
N LEU A 82 4.13 -14.32 -8.42
CA LEU A 82 2.67 -14.40 -8.27
C LEU A 82 2.13 -15.76 -8.70
N SER A 83 1.11 -16.23 -7.98
CA SER A 83 0.32 -17.39 -8.43
C SER A 83 -0.30 -17.11 -9.80
N PRO A 84 -0.59 -18.15 -10.62
CA PRO A 84 -1.23 -17.96 -11.92
C PRO A 84 -2.54 -17.15 -11.84
N GLU A 85 -3.31 -17.35 -10.78
CA GLU A 85 -4.55 -16.62 -10.52
C GLU A 85 -4.28 -15.14 -10.26
N ALA A 86 -3.38 -14.82 -9.33
CA ALA A 86 -3.04 -13.44 -8.99
C ALA A 86 -2.44 -12.68 -10.20
N ARG A 87 -1.57 -13.36 -10.97
CA ARG A 87 -1.00 -12.81 -12.20
C ARG A 87 -2.10 -12.47 -13.21
N THR A 88 -3.08 -13.35 -13.39
CA THR A 88 -4.21 -13.12 -14.31
C THR A 88 -5.00 -11.87 -13.93
N CYS A 89 -5.28 -11.67 -12.64
CA CYS A 89 -5.98 -10.48 -12.14
C CYS A 89 -5.16 -9.20 -12.37
N VAL A 90 -3.86 -9.21 -12.01
CA VAL A 90 -2.95 -8.06 -12.18
C VAL A 90 -2.80 -7.68 -13.65
N ASP A 91 -2.68 -8.67 -14.54
CA ASP A 91 -2.54 -8.43 -15.98
C ASP A 91 -3.83 -7.86 -16.57
N ALA A 92 -4.99 -8.38 -16.15
CA ALA A 92 -6.28 -7.84 -16.55
C ALA A 92 -6.45 -6.38 -16.10
N TYR A 93 -6.18 -6.09 -14.83
CA TYR A 93 -6.19 -4.74 -14.27
C TYR A 93 -5.27 -3.80 -15.06
N THR A 94 -4.02 -4.22 -15.30
CA THR A 94 -3.03 -3.46 -16.06
C THR A 94 -3.50 -3.15 -17.48
N ARG A 95 -4.13 -4.11 -18.17
CA ARG A 95 -4.72 -3.88 -19.49
C ARG A 95 -5.86 -2.84 -19.42
N GLY A 96 -6.67 -2.87 -18.36
CA GLY A 96 -7.74 -1.92 -18.10
C GLY A 96 -7.24 -0.48 -17.94
N VAL A 97 -6.26 -0.28 -17.06
CA VAL A 97 -5.60 1.02 -16.86
C VAL A 97 -5.04 1.55 -18.17
N ASN A 98 -4.33 0.70 -18.91
CA ASN A 98 -3.75 1.10 -20.20
C ASN A 98 -4.80 1.38 -21.28
N ALA A 99 -5.94 0.69 -21.25
CA ALA A 99 -7.06 1.01 -22.14
C ALA A 99 -7.64 2.40 -21.83
N TYR A 100 -7.77 2.76 -20.55
CA TYR A 100 -8.13 4.13 -20.18
C TYR A 100 -7.10 5.15 -20.69
N ILE A 101 -5.81 4.95 -20.42
CA ILE A 101 -4.73 5.85 -20.86
C ILE A 101 -4.74 6.09 -22.38
N ARG A 102 -5.04 5.06 -23.19
CA ARG A 102 -5.14 5.21 -24.66
C ARG A 102 -6.44 5.88 -25.13
N SER A 103 -7.53 5.68 -24.40
CA SER A 103 -8.87 6.13 -24.81
C SER A 103 -9.23 7.54 -24.33
N VAL A 104 -8.57 8.02 -23.27
CA VAL A 104 -8.89 9.28 -22.63
C VAL A 104 -8.61 10.48 -23.54
N LYS A 105 -9.65 11.28 -23.80
CA LYS A 105 -9.55 12.52 -24.60
C LYS A 105 -9.04 13.70 -23.76
N PHE A 106 -9.51 13.80 -22.52
CA PHE A 106 -9.18 14.86 -21.58
C PHE A 106 -8.57 14.26 -20.32
N LEU A 107 -7.28 14.50 -20.12
CA LEU A 107 -6.59 14.07 -18.91
C LEU A 107 -7.05 14.90 -17.69
N PRO A 108 -6.91 14.36 -16.47
CA PRO A 108 -7.08 15.14 -15.25
C PRO A 108 -6.29 16.45 -15.28
N LEU A 109 -6.84 17.49 -14.63
CA LEU A 109 -6.32 18.86 -14.68
C LEU A 109 -4.84 18.97 -14.30
N GLU A 110 -4.40 18.14 -13.37
CA GLU A 110 -3.02 18.11 -12.88
C GLU A 110 -2.02 17.83 -14.00
N TYR A 111 -2.37 16.95 -14.95
CA TYR A 111 -1.53 16.69 -16.13
C TYR A 111 -1.46 17.90 -17.08
N VAL A 112 -2.54 18.68 -17.17
CA VAL A 112 -2.58 19.91 -17.98
C VAL A 112 -1.68 20.98 -17.35
N ILE A 113 -1.79 21.18 -16.03
CA ILE A 113 -0.98 22.13 -15.27
C ILE A 113 0.51 21.78 -15.38
N LEU A 114 0.84 20.50 -15.20
CA LEU A 114 2.22 20.00 -15.22
C LEU A 114 2.76 19.77 -16.64
N ARG A 115 1.92 19.96 -17.67
CA ARG A 115 2.26 19.70 -19.08
C ARG A 115 2.83 18.28 -19.29
N ALA A 116 2.25 17.32 -18.59
CA ALA A 116 2.71 15.94 -18.55
C ALA A 116 1.62 14.98 -19.09
N ARG A 117 2.01 13.73 -19.32
CA ARG A 117 1.08 12.64 -19.67
C ARG A 117 1.47 11.37 -18.91
N PRO A 118 0.48 10.55 -18.52
CA PRO A 118 0.78 9.28 -17.85
C PRO A 118 1.50 8.33 -18.81
N GLN A 119 2.55 7.69 -18.31
CA GLN A 119 3.22 6.59 -19.00
C GLN A 119 2.37 5.30 -18.96
N PRO A 120 2.60 4.33 -19.87
CA PRO A 120 1.95 3.02 -19.80
C PRO A 120 2.12 2.36 -18.42
N TRP A 121 1.02 1.83 -17.89
CA TRP A 121 0.97 1.07 -16.64
C TRP A 121 1.60 -0.31 -16.83
N ARG A 122 2.42 -0.74 -15.87
CA ARG A 122 3.06 -2.07 -15.85
C ARG A 122 2.50 -2.91 -14.71
N PRO A 123 2.51 -4.26 -14.80
CA PRO A 123 2.02 -5.11 -13.72
C PRO A 123 2.69 -4.85 -12.35
N ALA A 124 3.99 -4.54 -12.35
CA ALA A 124 4.72 -4.17 -11.13
C ALA A 124 4.22 -2.86 -10.47
N ASP A 125 3.56 -1.96 -11.23
CA ASP A 125 2.97 -0.74 -10.67
C ASP A 125 1.80 -1.07 -9.72
N CYS A 126 1.10 -2.19 -9.92
CA CYS A 126 0.07 -2.65 -8.98
C CYS A 126 0.70 -3.07 -7.65
N LEU A 127 1.82 -3.79 -7.70
CA LEU A 127 2.47 -4.33 -6.50
C LEU A 127 3.19 -3.25 -5.68
N VAL A 128 3.74 -2.23 -6.35
CA VAL A 128 4.53 -1.20 -5.65
C VAL A 128 3.68 -0.34 -4.71
N ALA A 129 2.41 -0.13 -5.04
CA ALA A 129 1.47 0.58 -4.16
C ALA A 129 1.30 -0.14 -2.81
N GLY A 130 1.24 -1.48 -2.82
CA GLY A 130 1.19 -2.29 -1.60
C GLY A 130 2.46 -2.20 -0.78
N LEU A 131 3.64 -2.26 -1.41
CA LEU A 131 4.93 -2.09 -0.72
C LEU A 131 5.09 -0.70 -0.10
N LEU A 132 4.67 0.36 -0.81
CA LEU A 132 4.68 1.72 -0.28
C LEU A 132 3.72 1.88 0.89
N MET A 133 2.55 1.24 0.85
CA MET A 133 1.63 1.23 1.99
C MET A 133 2.28 0.55 3.20
N SER A 134 2.85 -0.64 3.01
CA SER A 134 3.60 -1.35 4.05
C SER A 134 4.76 -0.52 4.62
N TYR A 135 5.45 0.23 3.76
CA TYR A 135 6.48 1.17 4.19
C TYR A 135 5.90 2.34 4.99
N ARG A 136 4.77 2.92 4.56
CA ARG A 136 4.09 4.04 5.24
C ARG A 136 3.57 3.63 6.62
N LEU A 137 3.09 2.41 6.78
CA LEU A 137 2.53 1.88 8.02
C LEU A 137 3.59 1.38 9.01
N ASN A 138 4.87 1.38 8.63
CA ASN A 138 5.94 0.93 9.51
C ASN A 138 6.35 2.03 10.52
N SER A 139 6.22 1.73 11.82
CA SER A 139 6.56 2.61 12.96
C SER A 139 8.06 3.00 13.01
N PRO A 140 8.44 4.06 13.76
CA PRO A 140 9.17 5.20 13.22
C PRO A 140 10.52 4.83 12.62
N ARG A 141 10.83 5.44 11.48
CA ARG A 141 12.09 5.29 10.73
C ARG A 141 13.34 5.55 11.58
N GLY A 142 13.20 6.21 12.73
CA GLY A 142 14.27 6.41 13.73
C GLY A 142 14.40 5.29 14.77
N VAL A 143 13.32 4.57 15.09
CA VAL A 143 13.33 3.52 16.12
C VAL A 143 14.11 2.31 15.66
N LYS A 144 13.95 1.85 14.40
CA LYS A 144 14.69 0.66 13.92
C LYS A 144 16.22 0.87 13.90
N PRO A 145 16.76 1.99 13.38
CA PRO A 145 18.18 2.29 13.51
C PRO A 145 18.64 2.40 14.96
N LEU A 146 17.84 3.00 15.85
CA LEU A 146 18.16 3.07 17.28
C LEU A 146 18.21 1.67 17.91
N LEU A 147 17.21 0.83 17.66
CA LEU A 147 17.17 -0.56 18.09
C LEU A 147 18.38 -1.35 17.57
N TYR A 148 18.78 -1.11 16.31
CA TYR A 148 19.99 -1.69 15.74
C TYR A 148 21.27 -1.20 16.44
N GLN A 149 21.38 0.09 16.77
CA GLN A 149 22.49 0.63 17.54
C GLN A 149 22.57 0.05 18.95
N ILE A 150 21.42 -0.10 19.64
CA ILE A 150 21.33 -0.75 20.95
C ILE A 150 21.79 -2.21 20.84
N HIS A 151 21.29 -2.95 19.85
CA HIS A 151 21.72 -4.32 19.59
C HIS A 151 23.25 -4.42 19.38
N ASN A 152 23.84 -3.54 18.58
CA ASN A 152 25.28 -3.56 18.32
C ASN A 152 26.12 -3.16 19.54
N ALA A 153 25.63 -2.24 20.37
CA ALA A 153 26.37 -1.74 21.53
C ALA A 153 26.22 -2.65 22.76
N ALA A 154 25.03 -3.21 22.98
CA ALA A 154 24.69 -3.96 24.19
C ALA A 154 24.56 -5.48 23.97
N GLY A 155 24.60 -5.93 22.72
CA GLY A 155 24.43 -7.34 22.36
C GLY A 155 22.96 -7.78 22.29
N PRO A 156 22.72 -8.99 21.75
CA PRO A 156 21.38 -9.51 21.49
C PRO A 156 20.59 -9.82 22.76
N GLU A 157 21.26 -10.17 23.86
CA GLU A 157 20.62 -10.53 25.13
C GLU A 157 19.89 -9.31 25.73
N LEU A 158 20.63 -8.23 26.02
CA LEU A 158 20.04 -7.00 26.55
C LEU A 158 19.04 -6.38 25.57
N PHE A 159 19.31 -6.48 24.26
CA PHE A 159 18.38 -6.00 23.25
C PHE A 159 17.02 -6.71 23.31
N ASN A 160 17.02 -8.04 23.45
CA ASN A 160 15.78 -8.82 23.54
C ASN A 160 15.01 -8.53 24.83
N ASP A 161 15.70 -8.25 25.94
CA ASP A 161 15.07 -7.84 27.21
C ASP A 161 14.35 -6.49 27.10
N LEU A 162 14.76 -5.61 26.18
CA LEU A 162 14.15 -4.30 25.95
C LEU A 162 12.96 -4.34 24.98
N LEU A 163 12.78 -5.42 24.22
CA LEU A 163 11.67 -5.55 23.28
C LEU A 163 10.37 -5.90 24.03
N PRO A 164 9.20 -5.50 23.49
CA PRO A 164 7.92 -5.91 24.05
C PRO A 164 7.84 -7.44 24.15
N TRP A 165 7.63 -7.94 25.35
CA TRP A 165 7.42 -9.36 25.58
C TRP A 165 6.11 -9.82 24.91
N ILE A 166 6.20 -10.81 24.03
CA ILE A 166 5.03 -11.48 23.44
C ILE A 166 4.86 -12.83 24.17
N PRO A 167 3.74 -13.06 24.86
CA PRO A 167 3.48 -14.34 25.52
C PRO A 167 3.56 -15.51 24.52
N GLU A 168 4.05 -16.67 24.95
CA GLU A 168 4.04 -17.87 24.10
C GLU A 168 2.63 -18.29 23.66
N SER A 169 1.62 -17.93 24.46
CA SER A 169 0.19 -18.18 24.24
C SER A 169 -0.48 -17.13 23.36
N ALA A 170 0.24 -16.11 22.88
CA ALA A 170 -0.34 -15.09 22.00
C ALA A 170 -0.86 -15.76 20.72
N PRO A 171 -2.09 -15.44 20.27
CA PRO A 171 -2.62 -15.96 19.03
C PRO A 171 -1.85 -15.38 17.83
N PHE A 172 -1.42 -16.22 16.89
CA PHE A 172 -0.74 -15.80 15.66
C PHE A 172 -1.57 -16.19 14.42
N ILE A 173 -1.52 -15.33 13.40
CA ILE A 173 -2.24 -15.54 12.13
C ILE A 173 -1.41 -16.42 11.16
N SER A 174 -0.08 -16.44 11.30
CA SER A 174 0.84 -17.35 10.59
C SER A 174 1.12 -18.60 11.41
N SER A 175 1.34 -19.75 10.76
CA SER A 175 1.72 -20.99 11.42
C SER A 175 2.97 -20.79 12.30
N ALA A 176 3.04 -21.50 13.43
CA ALA A 176 4.11 -21.36 14.45
C ALA A 176 5.53 -21.75 13.97
N GLY A 177 5.72 -22.00 12.68
CA GLY A 177 6.99 -22.40 12.10
C GLY A 177 7.96 -21.21 11.99
N ASN A 178 9.11 -21.34 12.63
CA ASN A 178 10.20 -20.36 12.72
C ASN A 178 10.01 -19.21 13.71
N ARG A 179 9.92 -19.57 15.00
CA ARG A 179 10.36 -18.71 16.11
C ARG A 179 11.89 -18.57 16.09
N ARG A 180 12.44 -17.84 15.13
CA ARG A 180 13.74 -17.19 15.34
C ARG A 180 13.44 -15.75 15.73
N PRO A 181 14.02 -15.21 16.83
CA PRO A 181 14.06 -13.77 17.03
C PRO A 181 14.53 -13.16 15.71
N ALA A 182 13.86 -12.11 15.24
CA ALA A 182 14.29 -11.38 14.07
C ALA A 182 15.66 -10.75 14.40
N SER A 183 16.73 -11.51 14.17
CA SER A 183 18.07 -10.99 14.27
C SER A 183 18.20 -9.99 13.12
N PRO A 184 18.49 -8.71 13.39
CA PRO A 184 18.63 -7.75 12.31
C PRO A 184 19.69 -8.28 11.35
N ALA A 185 19.26 -8.63 10.13
CA ALA A 185 20.18 -9.06 9.09
C ALA A 185 21.22 -7.94 8.92
N ARG A 186 22.50 -8.29 9.02
CA ARG A 186 23.61 -7.39 8.71
C ARG A 186 23.50 -6.97 7.24
N ALA A 187 22.75 -5.94 6.95
CA ALA A 187 23.05 -5.09 5.82
C ALA A 187 24.08 -4.08 6.33
N GLU A 188 25.27 -4.06 5.72
CA GLU A 188 26.21 -2.96 5.91
C GLU A 188 25.52 -1.67 5.46
N LEU A 189 24.91 -0.97 6.40
CA LEU A 189 24.42 0.36 6.15
C LEU A 189 25.66 1.23 5.91
N PRO A 190 25.72 2.00 4.81
CA PRO A 190 26.83 2.91 4.59
C PRO A 190 26.93 3.82 5.82
N GLU A 191 28.16 3.97 6.36
CA GLU A 191 28.46 4.86 7.47
C GLU A 191 27.84 6.23 7.19
N ARG A 192 26.72 6.51 7.86
CA ARG A 192 26.08 7.81 7.74
C ARG A 192 26.75 8.71 8.75
N ALA A 193 27.26 9.83 8.24
CA ALA A 193 27.79 10.93 9.03
C ALA A 193 26.92 11.22 10.27
N ALA A 194 27.60 11.61 11.36
CA ALA A 194 27.05 11.87 12.68
C ALA A 194 25.65 12.51 12.63
N PRO A 195 24.73 12.12 13.53
CA PRO A 195 23.36 12.61 13.50
C PRO A 195 23.37 14.14 13.61
N ALA A 196 22.79 14.81 12.61
CA ALA A 196 22.35 16.17 12.77
C ALA A 196 21.37 16.22 13.96
N PRO A 197 21.36 17.29 14.77
CA PRO A 197 20.40 17.42 15.85
C PRO A 197 18.99 17.23 15.29
N VAL A 198 18.22 16.37 15.95
CA VAL A 198 16.84 16.05 15.60
C VAL A 198 16.02 17.32 15.81
N ALA A 199 15.92 18.14 14.77
CA ALA A 199 15.02 19.28 14.75
C ALA A 199 13.59 18.74 14.56
N GLY A 200 12.77 18.88 15.61
CA GLY A 200 11.35 18.53 15.63
C GLY A 200 11.01 17.39 16.57
N ILE A 201 11.27 17.56 17.87
CA ILE A 201 10.56 16.85 18.93
C ILE A 201 9.38 17.74 19.29
N ASP A 202 8.16 17.29 19.00
CA ASP A 202 7.00 17.57 19.85
C ASP A 202 6.60 16.17 20.37
N ASP A 203 6.47 15.80 21.65
CA ASP A 203 6.37 16.51 22.94
C ASP A 203 7.08 15.59 23.97
N ASP A 204 8.27 16.00 24.42
CA ASP A 204 9.09 15.59 25.59
C ASP A 204 9.16 14.11 26.09
N GLY A 205 9.44 13.14 25.20
CA GLY A 205 9.92 11.82 25.63
C GLY A 205 10.67 11.04 24.54
N PRO A 206 11.65 10.18 24.87
CA PRO A 206 12.36 9.35 23.89
C PRO A 206 11.48 8.25 23.27
N ILE A 207 10.28 8.05 23.81
CA ILE A 207 9.28 7.10 23.33
C ILE A 207 8.17 7.89 22.65
N PRO A 208 7.99 7.79 21.32
CA PRO A 208 6.91 8.47 20.64
C PRO A 208 5.57 7.85 21.05
N LEU A 209 4.85 8.52 21.96
CA LEU A 209 3.58 8.07 22.54
C LEU A 209 2.37 8.20 21.59
N ARG A 210 2.53 8.83 20.41
CA ARG A 210 1.46 8.99 19.42
C ARG A 210 1.64 8.04 18.24
N MET A 211 1.34 6.76 18.45
CA MET A 211 1.15 5.81 17.34
C MET A 211 -0.30 5.86 16.87
N ARG A 212 -0.51 6.08 15.57
CA ARG A 212 -1.83 5.91 14.96
C ARG A 212 -2.18 4.42 15.02
N ALA A 213 -3.34 4.12 15.58
CA ALA A 213 -3.87 2.77 15.69
C ALA A 213 -5.24 2.72 15.05
N SER A 214 -5.62 1.58 14.48
CA SER A 214 -6.95 1.36 13.93
C SER A 214 -7.76 0.47 14.86
N ASN A 215 -9.06 0.69 14.90
CA ASN A 215 -9.97 -0.16 15.66
C ASN A 215 -10.70 -1.12 14.73
N TRP A 216 -10.96 -2.33 15.21
CA TRP A 216 -11.88 -3.25 14.58
C TRP A 216 -12.57 -4.11 15.64
N MET A 217 -13.81 -4.51 15.38
CA MET A 217 -14.61 -5.36 16.26
C MET A 217 -15.39 -6.37 15.44
N ILE A 218 -15.49 -7.60 15.95
CA ILE A 218 -16.37 -8.64 15.41
C ILE A 218 -17.31 -9.08 16.53
N PHE A 219 -18.61 -9.00 16.29
CA PHE A 219 -19.64 -9.50 17.17
C PHE A 219 -20.22 -10.78 16.56
N SER A 220 -20.23 -11.87 17.33
CA SER A 220 -20.87 -13.11 16.90
C SER A 220 -22.39 -12.94 16.81
N GLY A 221 -23.06 -13.77 16.00
CA GLY A 221 -24.52 -13.72 15.86
C GLY A 221 -25.29 -13.79 17.18
N ALA A 222 -24.77 -14.55 18.15
CA ALA A 222 -25.34 -14.66 19.50
C ALA A 222 -25.31 -13.34 20.31
N ARG A 223 -24.55 -12.33 19.87
CA ARG A 223 -24.46 -10.98 20.46
C ARG A 223 -25.27 -9.94 19.67
N THR A 224 -26.07 -10.35 18.68
CA THR A 224 -26.79 -9.44 17.76
C THR A 224 -28.28 -9.78 17.70
N THR A 225 -29.14 -8.79 17.42
CA THR A 225 -30.59 -8.99 17.28
C THR A 225 -30.98 -9.72 16.00
N THR A 226 -30.13 -9.71 14.97
CA THR A 226 -30.38 -10.37 13.68
C THR A 226 -29.91 -11.83 13.65
N GLY A 227 -29.18 -12.28 14.66
CA GLY A 227 -28.51 -13.58 14.68
C GLY A 227 -27.33 -13.70 13.72
N LYS A 228 -26.95 -12.62 13.00
CA LYS A 228 -25.83 -12.60 12.03
C LYS A 228 -24.61 -11.92 12.63
N ALA A 229 -23.41 -12.35 12.24
CA ALA A 229 -22.19 -11.68 12.68
C ALA A 229 -22.13 -10.23 12.17
N VAL A 230 -21.58 -9.34 12.99
CA VAL A 230 -21.35 -7.93 12.64
C VAL A 230 -19.86 -7.64 12.71
N PHE A 231 -19.31 -7.07 11.63
CA PHE A 231 -17.95 -6.56 11.57
C PHE A 231 -17.98 -5.04 11.51
N ALA A 232 -17.20 -4.40 12.37
CA ALA A 232 -16.98 -2.96 12.35
C ALA A 232 -15.47 -2.71 12.26
N GLY A 233 -15.00 -2.18 11.12
CA GLY A 233 -13.61 -1.78 10.93
C GLY A 233 -13.49 -0.26 10.75
N SER A 234 -12.51 0.36 11.42
CA SER A 234 -12.19 1.78 11.30
C SER A 234 -10.68 1.96 11.12
N PRO A 235 -10.18 1.94 9.87
CA PRO A 235 -8.78 2.25 9.60
C PRO A 235 -8.52 3.75 9.86
N ASP A 236 -8.00 4.08 11.04
CA ASP A 236 -7.72 5.46 11.43
C ASP A 236 -6.39 5.95 10.82
N LEU A 237 -6.47 6.35 9.56
CA LEU A 237 -5.37 6.94 8.81
C LEU A 237 -5.57 8.46 8.65
N GLU A 238 -4.50 9.14 8.26
CA GLU A 238 -4.56 10.57 7.97
C GLU A 238 -5.61 10.87 6.89
N ALA A 239 -6.52 11.79 7.20
CA ALA A 239 -7.50 12.29 6.24
C ALA A 239 -6.79 13.12 5.18
N VAL A 240 -6.92 12.70 3.93
CA VAL A 240 -6.30 13.34 2.76
C VAL A 240 -7.33 13.48 1.65
N ILE A 241 -7.21 14.53 0.86
CA ILE A 241 -7.97 14.71 -0.38
C ILE A 241 -6.98 14.52 -1.55
N LEU A 242 -7.20 13.61 -2.49
CA LEU A 242 -8.24 12.57 -2.57
C LEU A 242 -8.06 11.46 -1.51
N SER A 243 -9.16 10.79 -1.13
CA SER A 243 -9.15 9.72 -0.13
C SER A 243 -8.12 8.63 -0.46
N LEU A 244 -7.50 8.06 0.58
CA LEU A 244 -6.54 6.98 0.41
C LEU A 244 -7.19 5.71 -0.17
N PHE A 245 -8.32 5.33 0.42
CA PHE A 245 -9.11 4.20 -0.05
C PHE A 245 -10.06 4.63 -1.15
N TYR A 246 -10.07 3.86 -2.23
CA TYR A 246 -11.04 3.91 -3.30
C TYR A 246 -12.08 2.82 -3.05
N LEU A 247 -13.31 3.23 -2.75
CA LEU A 247 -14.41 2.30 -2.53
C LEU A 247 -14.89 1.75 -3.87
N ILE A 248 -15.06 0.43 -3.95
CA ILE A 248 -15.50 -0.25 -5.16
C ILE A 248 -16.21 -1.56 -4.80
N HIS A 249 -17.23 -1.91 -5.58
CA HIS A 249 -17.89 -3.19 -5.54
C HIS A 249 -17.60 -3.98 -6.82
N LEU A 250 -17.18 -5.23 -6.65
CA LEU A 250 -16.79 -6.14 -7.72
C LEU A 250 -17.65 -7.40 -7.64
N LYS A 251 -18.40 -7.70 -8.71
CA LYS A 251 -19.19 -8.91 -8.83
C LYS A 251 -18.94 -9.59 -10.17
N GLY A 252 -18.30 -10.76 -10.15
CA GLY A 252 -18.03 -11.56 -11.34
C GLY A 252 -17.06 -12.71 -11.10
N GLY A 253 -17.23 -13.81 -11.85
CA GLY A 253 -16.50 -15.04 -11.58
C GLY A 253 -16.71 -15.52 -10.14
N ARG A 254 -15.63 -15.67 -9.37
CA ARG A 254 -15.68 -16.07 -7.96
C ARG A 254 -15.82 -14.89 -6.98
N TYR A 255 -15.83 -13.65 -7.46
CA TYR A 255 -15.85 -12.46 -6.62
C TYR A 255 -17.25 -11.89 -6.48
N ASP A 256 -17.65 -11.60 -5.24
CA ASP A 256 -18.76 -10.73 -4.87
C ASP A 256 -18.30 -10.00 -3.61
N ALA A 257 -17.62 -8.86 -3.82
CA ALA A 257 -16.88 -8.17 -2.77
C ALA A 257 -17.01 -6.65 -2.91
N ILE A 258 -17.26 -5.97 -1.80
CA ILE A 258 -17.28 -4.51 -1.68
C ILE A 258 -16.34 -4.07 -0.57
N GLY A 259 -15.57 -3.02 -0.81
CA GLY A 259 -14.63 -2.48 0.18
C GLY A 259 -13.78 -1.35 -0.37
N GLY A 260 -12.75 -0.99 0.38
CA GLY A 260 -11.74 -0.01 -0.04
C GLY A 260 -10.46 -0.68 -0.53
N SER A 261 -9.96 -0.28 -1.69
CA SER A 261 -8.62 -0.61 -2.19
C SER A 261 -7.73 0.63 -2.25
N ILE A 262 -6.42 0.45 -2.30
CA ILE A 262 -5.51 1.52 -2.73
C ILE A 262 -5.65 1.65 -4.24
N ALA A 263 -5.86 2.88 -4.74
CA ALA A 263 -5.96 3.10 -6.17
C ALA A 263 -4.69 2.60 -6.88
N GLY A 264 -4.86 1.67 -7.84
CA GLY A 264 -3.78 0.98 -8.53
C GLY A 264 -3.59 -0.48 -8.16
N ILE A 265 -4.34 -1.01 -7.17
CA ILE A 265 -4.34 -2.40 -6.71
C ILE A 265 -5.71 -3.06 -6.94
#